data_AF-A0A409VUV6-F1
#
_entry.id   AF-A0A409VUV6-F1
#
_cell.length_a   1.000
_cell.length_b   1.000
_cell.length_c   1.000
_cell.angle_alpha   90.00
_cell.angle_beta   90.00
_cell.angle_gamma   90.00
#
_symmetry.space_group_name_H-M   'P 1'
#
loop_
_entity.id
_entity.type
_entity.pdbx_description
1 polymer ?
#
loop_
_entity_poly.entity_id
_entity_poly.type
_entity_poly.pdbx_seq_one_letter_code
_entity_poly.pdbx_strand_id
1 'polypeptide(L)'
;MSDNAPTPQDDADRIRLKRLAKLQGAIASSSPASSSAAATPTASTSAIATPAATSTPVAGHSASIAAPHPVASPVVAPKPKPIPRPSVLAQTPPPAPRPASGLAAKKKAVPKLDLSAWEHETIGGILKVTLSREVAEKSGYDIVWLKNLAQELESEGVSNPRLNMDLLDRLLIARLELNPQSMTDDLEYLPVLVSLPPQQTVFEYLVGCWKRLNSAKSAVMKKGYAPADSLQALDQLEKIRQLVISYSGYTLQDPEMFPQP
;
A
#
# COMPACT_ATOMS: atom_id res chain seq x y z
N MET A 1 -10.91 -58.02 42.68
CA MET A 1 -10.00 -57.17 41.89
C MET A 1 -10.84 -56.05 41.34
N SER A 2 -10.39 -54.80 41.43
CA SER A 2 -11.18 -53.63 41.03
C SER A 2 -10.32 -52.75 40.15
N ASP A 3 -10.68 -52.64 38.87
CA ASP A 3 -9.90 -51.94 37.86
C ASP A 3 -9.98 -50.42 38.05
N ASN A 4 -8.85 -49.82 38.44
CA ASN A 4 -8.72 -48.37 38.61
C ASN A 4 -8.45 -47.72 37.25
N ALA A 5 -9.50 -47.38 36.50
CA ALA A 5 -9.36 -46.70 35.22
C ALA A 5 -8.75 -45.29 35.39
N PRO A 6 -7.73 -44.90 34.61
CA PRO A 6 -7.11 -43.59 34.74
C PRO A 6 -8.11 -42.48 34.40
N THR A 7 -8.32 -41.56 35.34
CA THR A 7 -9.25 -40.45 35.15
C THR A 7 -8.66 -39.39 34.21
N PRO A 8 -9.48 -38.56 33.52
CA PRO A 8 -8.98 -37.48 32.65
C PRO A 8 -8.09 -36.45 33.38
N GLN A 9 -8.22 -36.34 34.70
CA GLN A 9 -7.38 -35.49 35.54
C GLN A 9 -5.92 -35.96 35.58
N ASP A 10 -5.70 -37.28 35.60
CA ASP A 10 -4.37 -37.90 35.72
C ASP A 10 -3.51 -37.62 34.46
N ASP A 11 -4.13 -37.62 33.28
CA ASP A 11 -3.44 -37.27 32.02
C ASP A 11 -3.14 -35.75 31.93
N ALA A 12 -4.05 -34.90 32.40
CA ALA A 12 -3.81 -33.46 32.50
C ALA A 12 -2.59 -33.14 33.39
N ASP A 13 -2.47 -33.80 34.54
CA ASP A 13 -1.32 -33.63 35.43
C ASP A 13 -0.03 -34.26 34.86
N ARG A 14 -0.08 -35.40 34.16
CA ARG A 14 1.08 -35.93 33.40
C ARG A 14 1.59 -34.93 32.35
N ILE A 15 0.69 -34.31 31.59
CA ILE A 15 1.04 -33.27 30.60
C ILE A 15 1.67 -32.05 31.29
N ARG A 16 1.15 -31.67 32.46
CA ARG A 16 1.66 -30.55 33.27
C ARG A 16 3.07 -30.80 33.82
N LEU A 17 3.31 -31.97 34.42
CA LEU A 17 4.64 -32.39 34.89
C LEU A 17 5.65 -32.47 33.73
N LYS A 18 5.25 -33.04 32.59
CA LYS A 18 6.10 -33.17 31.40
C LYS A 18 6.48 -31.81 30.81
N ARG A 19 5.59 -30.80 30.87
CA ARG A 19 5.91 -29.40 30.51
C ARG A 19 6.85 -28.73 31.51
N LEU A 20 6.68 -28.95 32.81
CA LEU A 20 7.56 -28.39 33.85
C LEU A 20 9.02 -28.88 33.69
N ALA A 21 9.21 -30.20 33.54
CA ALA A 21 10.52 -30.78 33.29
C ALA A 21 11.17 -30.26 31.98
N LYS A 22 10.36 -30.06 30.93
CA LYS A 22 10.81 -29.51 29.65
C LYS A 22 11.30 -28.06 29.75
N LEU A 23 10.73 -27.25 30.66
CA LEU A 23 11.20 -25.89 30.95
C LEU A 23 12.52 -25.89 31.72
N GLN A 24 12.64 -26.69 32.78
CA GLN A 24 13.86 -26.74 33.59
C GLN A 24 15.09 -27.25 32.79
N GLY A 25 14.88 -28.21 31.88
CA GLY A 25 15.94 -28.72 31.01
C GLY A 25 16.47 -27.72 29.96
N ALA A 26 15.83 -26.56 29.76
CA ALA A 26 16.25 -25.58 28.75
C ALA A 26 17.29 -24.56 29.24
N ILE A 27 17.61 -24.55 30.55
CA ILE A 27 18.45 -23.51 31.19
C ILE A 27 19.90 -24.00 31.40
N ALA A 28 20.16 -25.32 31.27
CA ALA A 28 21.41 -25.96 31.68
C ALA A 28 22.34 -26.37 30.51
N SER A 29 22.53 -25.49 29.51
CA SER A 29 23.33 -25.80 28.30
C SER A 29 24.19 -24.64 27.76
N SER A 30 24.97 -23.94 28.59
CA SER A 30 25.99 -22.98 28.13
C SER A 30 27.12 -22.70 29.13
N SER A 31 28.29 -23.32 28.96
CA SER A 31 29.55 -23.06 29.70
C SER A 31 30.71 -23.95 29.16
N PRO A 32 32.00 -23.63 29.40
CA PRO A 32 32.61 -22.29 29.46
C PRO A 32 34.06 -22.21 28.87
N ALA A 33 34.57 -20.96 28.70
CA ALA A 33 35.99 -20.55 28.67
C ALA A 33 36.91 -21.11 27.53
N SER A 34 38.06 -20.52 27.15
CA SER A 34 38.87 -19.36 27.58
C SER A 34 39.38 -18.63 26.29
N SER A 35 40.39 -17.75 26.13
CA SER A 35 41.34 -16.87 26.89
C SER A 35 42.15 -16.13 25.80
N SER A 36 42.64 -14.87 25.84
CA SER A 36 42.58 -13.69 26.75
C SER A 36 42.88 -12.44 25.85
N ALA A 37 43.42 -11.26 26.19
CA ALA A 37 44.07 -10.70 27.39
C ALA A 37 44.13 -9.13 27.34
N ALA A 38 44.41 -8.53 28.51
CA ALA A 38 45.07 -7.23 28.78
C ALA A 38 44.71 -5.95 27.98
N ALA A 39 43.92 -5.06 28.63
CA ALA A 39 44.33 -3.67 28.94
C ALA A 39 43.43 -3.05 30.04
N THR A 40 43.97 -2.08 30.78
CA THR A 40 43.30 -1.23 31.79
C THR A 40 43.87 0.20 31.68
N PRO A 41 43.43 1.23 32.45
CA PRO A 41 42.20 1.44 33.24
C PRO A 41 41.34 2.56 32.56
N THR A 42 40.36 3.29 33.12
CA THR A 42 40.37 4.16 34.33
C THR A 42 38.94 4.66 34.61
N ALA A 43 38.57 4.86 35.88
CA ALA A 43 37.31 5.48 36.28
C ALA A 43 37.46 7.01 36.46
N SER A 44 36.39 7.78 36.29
CA SER A 44 36.35 9.21 36.67
C SER A 44 34.94 9.66 37.03
N THR A 45 34.84 10.41 38.13
CA THR A 45 33.58 10.88 38.72
C THR A 45 33.42 12.38 38.50
N SER A 46 32.31 12.81 37.90
CA SER A 46 31.70 14.16 37.98
C SER A 46 30.27 14.04 37.40
N ALA A 47 29.17 14.53 37.98
CA ALA A 47 28.87 15.66 38.87
C ALA A 47 28.74 17.02 38.16
N ILE A 48 27.60 17.68 38.42
CA ILE A 48 27.27 19.10 38.14
C ILE A 48 27.11 19.49 36.65
N ALA A 49 25.87 19.82 36.25
CA ALA A 49 25.49 21.17 35.76
C ALA A 49 24.03 21.22 35.26
N THR A 50 23.18 21.97 35.96
CA THR A 50 21.97 22.59 35.36
C THR A 50 22.42 23.87 34.66
N PRO A 51 21.80 24.24 33.53
CA PRO A 51 21.09 25.53 33.55
C PRO A 51 19.71 25.46 32.88
N ALA A 52 18.84 26.41 33.22
CA ALA A 52 17.51 26.54 32.64
C ALA A 52 17.52 27.42 31.39
N ALA A 53 16.65 27.12 30.42
CA ALA A 53 16.12 28.09 29.48
C ALA A 53 14.68 28.43 29.94
N THR A 54 14.47 29.62 30.51
CA THR A 54 14.16 30.86 29.78
C THR A 54 12.74 30.84 29.20
N SER A 55 11.83 31.45 29.96
CA SER A 55 10.43 31.67 29.59
C SER A 55 10.27 32.81 28.59
N THR A 56 9.45 32.61 27.55
CA THR A 56 8.98 33.69 26.67
C THR A 56 7.48 33.60 26.36
N PRO A 57 6.63 34.26 27.15
CA PRO A 57 5.27 34.60 26.78
C PRO A 57 5.14 36.12 26.57
N VAL A 58 5.08 36.58 25.32
CA VAL A 58 4.75 37.98 24.99
C VAL A 58 3.61 37.97 23.98
N ALA A 59 2.49 38.60 24.34
CA ALA A 59 1.29 38.61 23.52
C ALA A 59 1.10 39.94 22.77
N GLY A 60 0.45 39.87 21.61
CA GLY A 60 -0.47 40.93 21.16
C GLY A 60 0.10 42.13 20.41
N HIS A 61 0.16 42.01 19.07
CA HIS A 61 -0.29 43.05 18.13
C HIS A 61 -1.11 42.31 17.05
N SER A 62 -2.39 42.56 16.75
CA SER A 62 -3.23 43.77 16.63
C SER A 62 -3.03 44.54 15.32
N ALA A 63 -4.14 44.74 14.58
CA ALA A 63 -4.28 45.34 13.25
C ALA A 63 -3.62 44.52 12.10
N SER A 64 -4.31 44.06 11.04
CA SER A 64 -5.31 44.65 10.11
C SER A 64 -4.68 45.31 8.89
N ILE A 65 -5.08 44.87 7.67
CA ILE A 65 -5.47 45.71 6.51
C ILE A 65 -5.78 44.84 5.27
N ALA A 66 -6.83 45.24 4.53
CA ALA A 66 -7.20 44.94 3.13
C ALA A 66 -6.95 43.54 2.51
N ALA A 67 -8.05 42.86 2.19
CA ALA A 67 -8.09 41.93 1.05
C ALA A 67 -8.34 42.71 -0.26
N PRO A 68 -7.62 42.44 -1.36
CA PRO A 68 -8.02 42.85 -2.71
C PRO A 68 -8.96 41.81 -3.34
N HIS A 69 -9.95 42.27 -4.11
CA HIS A 69 -10.94 41.40 -4.76
C HIS A 69 -10.34 40.64 -5.97
N PRO A 70 -10.83 39.42 -6.29
CA PRO A 70 -10.50 38.77 -7.55
C PRO A 70 -11.09 39.55 -8.73
N VAL A 71 -10.26 39.84 -9.74
CA VAL A 71 -10.70 40.53 -10.96
C VAL A 71 -11.51 39.57 -11.83
N ALA A 72 -12.77 39.92 -12.11
CA ALA A 72 -13.65 39.09 -12.93
C ALA A 72 -13.23 39.10 -14.42
N SER A 73 -12.80 37.95 -14.93
CA SER A 73 -12.60 37.74 -16.38
C SER A 73 -13.94 37.54 -17.10
N PRO A 74 -14.13 38.09 -18.31
CA PRO A 74 -15.44 38.13 -18.97
C PRO A 74 -15.91 36.77 -19.50
N VAL A 75 -17.21 36.51 -19.38
CA VAL A 75 -17.87 35.30 -19.90
C VAL A 75 -17.91 35.33 -21.43
N VAL A 76 -17.11 34.46 -22.07
CA VAL A 76 -17.23 34.21 -23.52
C VAL A 76 -18.39 33.26 -23.76
N ALA A 77 -19.48 33.77 -24.34
CA ALA A 77 -20.69 33.00 -24.58
C ALA A 77 -20.47 31.85 -25.59
N PRO A 78 -20.91 30.60 -25.30
CA PRO A 78 -20.76 29.49 -26.23
C PRO A 78 -21.68 29.65 -27.44
N LYS A 79 -21.11 29.60 -28.65
CA LYS A 79 -21.87 29.61 -29.91
C LYS A 79 -22.81 28.40 -29.99
N PRO A 80 -24.13 28.58 -30.21
CA PRO A 80 -25.04 27.45 -30.35
C PRO A 80 -24.74 26.65 -31.62
N LYS A 81 -24.72 25.32 -31.51
CA LYS A 81 -24.57 24.42 -32.67
C LYS A 81 -25.90 24.34 -33.43
N PRO A 82 -25.90 24.25 -34.79
CA PRO A 82 -27.13 24.15 -35.56
C PRO A 82 -27.97 22.93 -35.20
N ILE A 83 -29.29 23.12 -35.09
CA ILE A 83 -30.27 22.05 -34.87
C ILE A 83 -30.47 21.28 -36.19
N PRO A 84 -30.29 19.95 -36.24
CA PRO A 84 -30.62 19.16 -37.41
C PRO A 84 -32.11 19.24 -37.74
N ARG A 85 -32.44 19.56 -39.00
CA ARG A 85 -33.81 19.62 -39.52
C ARG A 85 -34.53 18.26 -39.33
N PRO A 86 -35.80 18.22 -38.88
CA PRO A 86 -36.59 17.00 -38.91
C PRO A 86 -36.74 16.50 -40.35
N SER A 87 -36.27 15.28 -40.63
CA SER A 87 -36.51 14.65 -41.93
C SER A 87 -37.94 14.14 -42.02
N VAL A 88 -38.54 14.24 -43.20
CA VAL A 88 -39.95 13.93 -43.45
C VAL A 88 -40.28 12.45 -43.28
N LEU A 89 -41.53 12.19 -42.88
CA LEU A 89 -42.13 10.87 -42.75
C LEU A 89 -42.11 10.11 -44.09
N ALA A 90 -41.48 8.94 -44.12
CA ALA A 90 -41.61 7.97 -45.21
C ALA A 90 -42.40 6.74 -44.71
N GLN A 91 -43.60 6.53 -45.26
CA GLN A 91 -44.43 5.36 -44.95
C GLN A 91 -44.04 4.18 -45.85
N THR A 92 -43.75 3.01 -45.27
CA THR A 92 -43.53 1.71 -45.96
C THR A 92 -43.61 0.57 -44.90
N PRO A 93 -43.74 -0.73 -45.27
CA PRO A 93 -45.01 -1.42 -45.44
C PRO A 93 -45.35 -2.34 -44.22
N PRO A 94 -46.50 -3.04 -44.19
CA PRO A 94 -46.85 -3.93 -43.07
C PRO A 94 -45.83 -5.07 -42.85
N PRO A 95 -45.55 -5.46 -41.60
CA PRO A 95 -44.51 -6.44 -41.28
C PRO A 95 -44.95 -7.89 -41.57
N ALA A 96 -44.14 -8.62 -42.33
CA ALA A 96 -44.28 -10.07 -42.46
C ALA A 96 -43.94 -10.79 -41.14
N PRO A 97 -44.64 -11.90 -40.80
CA PRO A 97 -44.39 -12.66 -39.58
C PRO A 97 -43.01 -13.33 -39.64
N ARG A 98 -42.07 -12.88 -38.79
CA ARG A 98 -40.77 -13.52 -38.65
C ARG A 98 -40.92 -14.82 -37.83
N PRO A 99 -40.33 -15.95 -38.25
CA PRO A 99 -40.34 -17.16 -37.45
C PRO A 99 -39.59 -16.94 -36.12
N ALA A 100 -40.12 -17.48 -35.04
CA ALA A 100 -39.56 -17.36 -33.69
C ALA A 100 -38.28 -18.21 -33.52
N SER A 101 -37.19 -17.79 -34.16
CA SER A 101 -35.87 -18.40 -33.97
C SER A 101 -35.46 -18.25 -32.51
N GLY A 102 -35.27 -19.38 -31.82
CA GLY A 102 -35.32 -19.43 -30.36
C GLY A 102 -34.27 -18.59 -29.65
N LEU A 103 -34.69 -17.91 -28.58
CA LEU A 103 -33.83 -17.25 -27.60
C LEU A 103 -33.07 -18.29 -26.74
N ALA A 104 -32.19 -19.07 -27.38
CA ALA A 104 -31.20 -19.90 -26.73
C ALA A 104 -30.15 -19.01 -26.06
N ALA A 105 -30.52 -18.41 -24.94
CA ALA A 105 -29.66 -17.52 -24.16
C ALA A 105 -28.43 -18.28 -23.67
N LYS A 106 -27.33 -18.17 -24.43
CA LYS A 106 -26.02 -18.71 -24.04
C LYS A 106 -25.64 -18.10 -22.70
N LYS A 107 -25.74 -18.90 -21.63
CA LYS A 107 -25.30 -18.53 -20.29
C LYS A 107 -23.83 -18.12 -20.40
N LYS A 108 -23.53 -16.82 -20.27
CA LYS A 108 -22.14 -16.35 -20.15
C LYS A 108 -21.55 -17.04 -18.94
N ALA A 109 -20.46 -17.79 -19.12
CA ALA A 109 -19.73 -18.36 -18.01
C ALA A 109 -19.26 -17.20 -17.11
N VAL A 110 -19.53 -17.30 -15.80
CA VAL A 110 -19.07 -16.32 -14.82
C VAL A 110 -17.54 -16.35 -14.81
N PRO A 111 -16.84 -15.23 -15.01
CA PRO A 111 -15.39 -15.20 -14.91
C PRO A 111 -14.98 -15.56 -13.48
N LYS A 112 -14.19 -16.63 -13.33
CA LYS A 112 -13.53 -16.95 -12.05
C LYS A 112 -12.44 -15.91 -11.80
N LEU A 113 -12.30 -15.48 -10.55
CA LEU A 113 -11.21 -14.62 -10.13
C LEU A 113 -10.15 -15.45 -9.40
N ASP A 114 -8.93 -15.53 -9.94
CA ASP A 114 -7.77 -15.86 -9.10
C ASP A 114 -7.47 -14.63 -8.25
N LEU A 115 -7.87 -14.70 -6.97
CA LEU A 115 -7.71 -13.62 -6.02
C LEU A 115 -6.24 -13.27 -5.80
N SER A 116 -5.32 -14.25 -5.78
CA SER A 116 -3.90 -13.99 -5.49
C SER A 116 -3.18 -13.39 -6.71
N ALA A 117 -3.56 -13.76 -7.93
CA ALA A 117 -3.09 -13.06 -9.13
C ALA A 117 -3.67 -11.66 -9.24
N TRP A 118 -4.98 -11.51 -9.03
CA TRP A 118 -5.64 -10.21 -9.09
C TRP A 118 -5.15 -9.23 -8.01
N GLU A 119 -4.91 -9.71 -6.79
CA GLU A 119 -4.35 -8.94 -5.68
C GLU A 119 -2.97 -8.40 -6.06
N HIS A 120 -2.08 -9.27 -6.56
CA HIS A 120 -0.75 -8.88 -7.02
C HIS A 120 -0.78 -7.80 -8.12
N GLU A 121 -1.58 -8.01 -9.16
CA GLU A 121 -1.78 -7.03 -10.25
C GLU A 121 -2.39 -5.71 -9.72
N THR A 122 -3.30 -5.80 -8.75
CA THR A 122 -4.04 -4.66 -8.21
C THR A 122 -3.19 -3.80 -7.29
N ILE A 123 -2.37 -4.39 -6.41
CA ILE A 123 -1.41 -3.65 -5.59
C ILE A 123 -0.38 -2.97 -6.48
N GLY A 124 0.25 -3.73 -7.40
CA GLY A 124 1.24 -3.19 -8.33
C GLY A 124 0.67 -2.07 -9.20
N GLY A 125 -0.57 -2.21 -9.68
CA GLY A 125 -1.25 -1.18 -10.47
C GLY A 125 -1.72 0.05 -9.67
N ILE A 126 -2.11 -0.11 -8.40
CA ILE A 126 -2.55 1.01 -7.55
C ILE A 126 -1.35 1.79 -7.01
N LEU A 127 -0.33 1.13 -6.50
CA LEU A 127 0.87 1.78 -5.97
C LEU A 127 1.90 2.13 -7.07
N LYS A 128 1.79 1.54 -8.27
CA LYS A 128 2.80 1.68 -9.35
C LYS A 128 4.18 1.19 -8.87
N VAL A 129 4.21 0.01 -8.24
CA VAL A 129 5.42 -0.62 -7.69
C VAL A 129 5.58 -2.08 -8.13
N THR A 130 6.83 -2.55 -8.15
CA THR A 130 7.21 -3.95 -8.37
C THR A 130 8.44 -4.31 -7.53
N LEU A 131 8.53 -5.57 -7.11
CA LEU A 131 9.74 -6.16 -6.51
C LEU A 131 10.63 -6.84 -7.58
N SER A 132 10.06 -7.18 -8.74
CA SER A 132 10.81 -7.70 -9.90
C SER A 132 11.28 -6.57 -10.82
N ARG A 133 12.60 -6.50 -11.04
CA ARG A 133 13.27 -5.57 -11.96
C ARG A 133 12.76 -5.68 -13.40
N GLU A 134 12.58 -6.90 -13.90
CA GLU A 134 12.12 -7.15 -15.27
C GLU A 134 10.77 -6.46 -15.56
N VAL A 135 9.88 -6.39 -14.59
CA VAL A 135 8.56 -5.77 -14.73
C VAL A 135 8.69 -4.26 -14.86
N ALA A 136 9.60 -3.64 -14.12
CA ALA A 136 9.90 -2.21 -14.24
C ALA A 136 10.51 -1.91 -15.61
N GLU A 137 11.55 -2.63 -16.03
CA GLU A 137 12.20 -2.49 -17.34
C GLU A 137 11.20 -2.64 -18.50
N LYS A 138 10.34 -3.67 -18.47
CA LYS A 138 9.27 -3.88 -19.47
C LYS A 138 8.20 -2.78 -19.47
N SER A 139 8.06 -2.02 -18.38
CA SER A 139 7.17 -0.85 -18.29
C SER A 139 7.83 0.48 -18.64
N GLY A 140 9.14 0.50 -18.92
CA GLY A 140 9.91 1.75 -19.03
C GLY A 140 10.01 2.50 -17.70
N TYR A 141 10.00 1.76 -16.58
CA TYR A 141 9.98 2.25 -15.20
C TYR A 141 8.78 3.15 -14.81
N ASP A 142 7.66 3.08 -15.55
CA ASP A 142 6.35 3.58 -15.10
C ASP A 142 5.82 2.79 -13.89
N ILE A 143 6.22 1.52 -13.76
CA ILE A 143 6.10 0.74 -12.53
C ILE A 143 7.47 0.75 -11.83
N VAL A 144 7.53 1.32 -10.63
CA VAL A 144 8.76 1.61 -9.89
C VAL A 144 9.32 0.34 -9.23
N TRP A 145 10.59 0.02 -9.47
CA TRP A 145 11.25 -1.12 -8.82
C TRP A 145 11.73 -0.74 -7.42
N LEU A 146 11.26 -1.47 -6.40
CA LEU A 146 11.66 -1.27 -5.00
C LEU A 146 12.88 -2.16 -4.67
N LYS A 147 14.06 -1.81 -5.21
CA LYS A 147 15.31 -2.59 -5.10
C LYS A 147 15.63 -2.98 -3.65
N ASN A 148 15.63 -2.00 -2.73
CA ASN A 148 15.99 -2.21 -1.32
C ASN A 148 15.05 -3.22 -0.63
N LEU A 149 13.72 -3.05 -0.79
CA LEU A 149 12.71 -3.95 -0.21
C LEU A 149 12.75 -5.34 -0.84
N ALA A 150 13.10 -5.45 -2.13
CA ALA A 150 13.31 -6.76 -2.76
C ALA A 150 14.53 -7.49 -2.17
N GLN A 151 15.63 -6.78 -1.89
CA GLN A 151 16.82 -7.33 -1.25
C GLN A 151 16.60 -7.69 0.23
N GLU A 152 15.79 -6.90 0.95
CA GLU A 152 15.34 -7.20 2.31
C GLU A 152 14.57 -8.53 2.35
N LEU A 153 13.56 -8.69 1.49
CA LEU A 153 12.74 -9.89 1.42
C LEU A 153 13.52 -11.13 0.93
N GLU A 154 14.48 -10.95 0.01
CA GLU A 154 15.42 -12.02 -0.37
C GLU A 154 16.30 -12.43 0.82
N SER A 155 16.72 -11.48 1.66
CA SER A 155 17.50 -11.72 2.89
C SER A 155 16.67 -12.37 4.02
N GLU A 156 15.37 -12.09 4.08
CA GLU A 156 14.40 -12.84 4.91
C GLU A 156 14.16 -14.28 4.37
N GLY A 157 14.67 -14.62 3.18
CA GLY A 157 14.54 -15.94 2.55
C GLY A 157 13.32 -16.09 1.63
N VAL A 158 12.61 -15.00 1.33
CA VAL A 158 11.41 -14.99 0.48
C VAL A 158 11.79 -14.89 -0.99
N SER A 159 12.18 -16.02 -1.59
CA SER A 159 12.45 -16.09 -3.03
C SER A 159 11.19 -15.79 -3.87
N ASN A 160 11.27 -14.79 -4.75
CA ASN A 160 10.16 -14.28 -5.57
C ASN A 160 8.94 -13.76 -4.76
N PRO A 161 9.09 -12.66 -4.00
CA PRO A 161 7.99 -12.11 -3.19
C PRO A 161 6.84 -11.58 -4.06
N ARG A 162 5.68 -12.25 -3.98
CA ARG A 162 4.44 -11.80 -4.64
C ARG A 162 3.79 -10.70 -3.79
N LEU A 163 3.60 -9.51 -4.38
CA LEU A 163 2.84 -8.42 -3.75
C LEU A 163 1.50 -8.94 -3.17
N ASN A 164 1.26 -8.70 -1.89
CA ASN A 164 0.07 -9.11 -1.13
C ASN A 164 -0.33 -8.05 -0.08
N MET A 165 -1.47 -8.24 0.59
CA MET A 165 -1.95 -7.36 1.66
C MET A 165 -0.96 -7.21 2.83
N ASP A 166 -0.22 -8.26 3.18
CA ASP A 166 0.69 -8.25 4.34
C ASP A 166 1.92 -7.36 4.11
N LEU A 167 2.42 -7.29 2.87
CA LEU A 167 3.50 -6.39 2.47
C LEU A 167 3.04 -4.96 2.15
N LEU A 168 1.72 -4.69 2.12
CA LEU A 168 1.16 -3.45 1.58
C LEU A 168 1.69 -2.18 2.25
N ASP A 169 1.94 -2.23 3.56
CA ASP A 169 2.51 -1.12 4.34
C ASP A 169 4.00 -0.89 4.00
N ARG A 170 4.84 -1.94 4.07
CA ARG A 170 6.25 -1.89 3.63
C ARG A 170 6.38 -1.40 2.18
N LEU A 171 5.51 -1.87 1.28
CA LEU A 171 5.46 -1.47 -0.14
C LEU A 171 5.09 0.00 -0.34
N LEU A 172 4.27 0.57 0.54
CA LEU A 172 3.94 1.99 0.50
C LEU A 172 5.11 2.82 1.05
N ILE A 173 5.59 2.51 2.26
CA ILE A 173 6.73 3.20 2.91
C ILE A 173 7.94 3.25 1.96
N ALA A 174 8.40 2.08 1.48
CA ALA A 174 9.56 1.98 0.60
C ALA A 174 9.38 2.67 -0.76
N ARG A 175 8.14 3.07 -1.13
CA ARG A 175 7.88 3.93 -2.29
C ARG A 175 7.83 5.41 -1.94
N LEU A 176 7.41 5.79 -0.74
CA LEU A 176 7.40 7.18 -0.26
C LEU A 176 8.82 7.67 0.12
N GLU A 177 9.68 6.79 0.59
CA GLU A 177 11.08 7.08 0.93
C GLU A 177 11.99 7.36 -0.30
N LEU A 178 11.49 7.15 -1.53
CA LEU A 178 12.30 7.32 -2.74
C LEU A 178 12.47 8.79 -3.12
N ASN A 179 13.61 9.36 -2.75
CA ASN A 179 14.03 10.69 -3.15
C ASN A 179 14.61 10.70 -4.58
N PRO A 180 13.96 11.34 -5.58
CA PRO A 180 14.46 11.41 -6.96
C PRO A 180 15.70 12.33 -7.13
N GLN A 181 16.00 13.18 -6.15
CA GLN A 181 17.18 14.05 -6.13
C GLN A 181 18.38 13.41 -5.42
N SER A 182 18.23 12.22 -4.83
CA SER A 182 19.34 11.52 -4.18
C SER A 182 20.36 11.05 -5.20
N MET A 183 21.62 11.49 -5.05
CA MET A 183 22.73 10.96 -5.84
C MET A 183 23.05 9.54 -5.36
N THR A 184 22.92 8.56 -6.27
CA THR A 184 23.28 7.17 -6.02
C THR A 184 24.36 6.72 -7.01
N ASP A 185 25.37 6.02 -6.51
CA ASP A 185 26.37 5.32 -7.33
C ASP A 185 25.84 4.00 -7.92
N ASP A 186 24.62 3.58 -7.54
CA ASP A 186 23.98 2.37 -8.05
C ASP A 186 23.45 2.58 -9.48
N LEU A 187 24.30 2.23 -10.44
CA LEU A 187 24.04 2.32 -11.88
C LEU A 187 22.77 1.58 -12.34
N GLU A 188 22.29 0.58 -11.59
CA GLU A 188 21.06 -0.16 -11.91
C GLU A 188 19.81 0.51 -11.34
N TYR A 189 19.98 1.35 -10.31
CA TYR A 189 18.91 2.04 -9.61
C TYR A 189 18.68 3.47 -10.13
N LEU A 190 19.73 4.10 -10.70
CA LEU A 190 19.64 5.40 -11.36
C LEU A 190 18.48 5.50 -12.39
N PRO A 191 18.20 4.51 -13.26
CA PRO A 191 17.04 4.55 -14.15
C PRO A 191 15.69 4.62 -13.43
N VAL A 192 15.58 4.03 -12.24
CA VAL A 192 14.38 4.07 -11.40
C VAL A 192 14.16 5.48 -10.85
N LEU A 193 15.21 6.13 -10.35
CA LEU A 193 15.12 7.49 -9.80
C LEU A 193 14.81 8.52 -10.90
N VAL A 194 15.43 8.38 -12.07
CA VAL A 194 15.23 9.28 -13.22
C VAL A 194 13.86 9.10 -13.90
N SER A 195 13.19 7.95 -13.73
CA SER A 195 11.80 7.77 -14.22
C SER A 195 10.74 8.39 -13.31
N LEU A 196 11.07 8.71 -12.07
CA LEU A 196 10.12 9.33 -11.15
C LEU A 196 9.80 10.76 -11.64
N PRO A 197 8.54 11.22 -11.57
CA PRO A 197 8.21 12.59 -11.96
C PRO A 197 8.94 13.57 -11.02
N PRO A 198 9.86 14.43 -11.51
CA PRO A 198 10.90 15.07 -10.69
C PRO A 198 10.39 16.22 -9.79
N GLN A 199 9.07 16.47 -9.80
CA GLN A 199 8.36 17.47 -9.01
C GLN A 199 7.05 16.92 -8.42
N GLN A 200 6.86 15.59 -8.42
CA GLN A 200 5.70 14.96 -7.77
C GLN A 200 5.93 14.90 -6.26
N THR A 201 5.10 15.62 -5.51
CA THR A 201 5.05 15.51 -4.05
C THR A 201 4.50 14.14 -3.61
N VAL A 202 4.85 13.73 -2.39
CA VAL A 202 4.31 12.50 -1.77
C VAL A 202 2.77 12.52 -1.73
N PHE A 203 2.18 13.68 -1.46
CA PHE A 203 0.73 13.86 -1.43
C PHE A 203 0.08 13.65 -2.82
N GLU A 204 0.67 14.18 -3.90
CA GLU A 204 0.17 13.96 -5.25
C GLU A 204 0.27 12.49 -5.69
N TYR A 205 1.35 11.81 -5.30
CA TYR A 205 1.47 10.36 -5.51
C TYR A 205 0.35 9.59 -4.79
N LEU A 206 0.05 9.93 -3.53
CA LEU A 206 -1.03 9.31 -2.74
C LEU A 206 -2.42 9.60 -3.35
N VAL A 207 -2.68 10.82 -3.82
CA VAL A 207 -3.89 11.16 -4.60
C VAL A 207 -3.94 10.36 -5.91
N GLY A 208 -2.80 10.11 -6.54
CA GLY A 208 -2.64 9.18 -7.67
C GLY A 208 -3.07 7.75 -7.32
N CYS A 209 -2.58 7.21 -6.18
CA CYS A 209 -2.99 5.90 -5.66
C CYS A 209 -4.51 5.85 -5.43
N TRP A 210 -5.10 6.86 -4.79
CA TRP A 210 -6.54 6.93 -4.55
C TRP A 210 -7.37 6.97 -5.85
N LYS A 211 -6.89 7.66 -6.90
CA LYS A 211 -7.53 7.66 -8.24
C LYS A 211 -7.45 6.29 -8.91
N ARG A 212 -6.30 5.60 -8.83
CA ARG A 212 -6.11 4.23 -9.38
C ARG A 212 -6.94 3.21 -8.60
N LEU A 213 -7.02 3.33 -7.28
CA LEU A 213 -7.86 2.53 -6.38
C LEU A 213 -9.36 2.62 -6.72
N ASN A 214 -9.90 3.83 -6.91
CA ASN A 214 -11.29 4.01 -7.33
C ASN A 214 -11.56 3.42 -8.72
N SER A 215 -10.55 3.44 -9.60
CA SER A 215 -10.62 2.81 -10.92
C SER A 215 -10.65 1.27 -10.82
N ALA A 216 -9.83 0.67 -9.95
CA ALA A 216 -9.85 -0.76 -9.66
C ALA A 216 -11.17 -1.22 -9.03
N LYS A 217 -11.69 -0.48 -8.03
CA LYS A 217 -13.02 -0.69 -7.43
C LYS A 217 -14.14 -0.65 -8.48
N SER A 218 -14.06 0.30 -9.41
CA SER A 218 -14.98 0.39 -10.54
C SER A 218 -14.83 -0.78 -11.53
N ALA A 219 -13.63 -1.34 -11.72
CA ALA A 219 -13.38 -2.47 -12.59
C ALA A 219 -13.93 -3.79 -12.02
N VAL A 220 -13.73 -4.05 -10.72
CA VAL A 220 -14.31 -5.21 -10.02
C VAL A 220 -15.83 -5.24 -10.17
N MET A 221 -16.50 -4.12 -9.88
CA MET A 221 -17.96 -3.98 -10.03
C MET A 221 -18.46 -4.20 -11.46
N LYS A 222 -17.69 -3.80 -12.48
CA LYS A 222 -18.08 -3.91 -13.91
C LYS A 222 -17.82 -5.28 -14.52
N LYS A 223 -16.86 -6.05 -13.98
CA LYS A 223 -16.37 -7.29 -14.62
C LYS A 223 -17.24 -8.53 -14.37
N GLY A 224 -18.18 -8.45 -13.42
CA GLY A 224 -19.21 -9.48 -13.22
C GLY A 224 -18.68 -10.81 -12.70
N TYR A 225 -17.71 -10.75 -11.78
CA TYR A 225 -17.19 -11.91 -11.04
C TYR A 225 -18.28 -12.57 -10.17
N ALA A 226 -17.98 -13.72 -9.56
CA ALA A 226 -18.87 -14.30 -8.57
C ALA A 226 -19.04 -13.36 -7.35
N PRO A 227 -20.22 -13.31 -6.70
CA PRO A 227 -20.47 -12.36 -5.61
C PRO A 227 -19.46 -12.45 -4.46
N ALA A 228 -19.09 -13.67 -4.04
CA ALA A 228 -18.10 -13.90 -2.98
C ALA A 228 -16.73 -13.30 -3.34
N ASP A 229 -16.16 -13.69 -4.49
CA ASP A 229 -14.89 -13.18 -5.01
C ASP A 229 -14.90 -11.64 -5.09
N SER A 230 -16.01 -11.06 -5.56
CA SER A 230 -16.17 -9.62 -5.69
C SER A 230 -16.19 -8.89 -4.33
N LEU A 231 -16.79 -9.49 -3.29
CA LEU A 231 -16.82 -8.92 -1.94
C LEU A 231 -15.44 -9.00 -1.28
N GLN A 232 -14.70 -10.10 -1.46
CA GLN A 232 -13.32 -10.23 -0.97
C GLN A 232 -12.38 -9.23 -1.65
N ALA A 233 -12.52 -9.06 -2.98
CA ALA A 233 -11.79 -8.03 -3.72
C ALA A 233 -12.11 -6.61 -3.22
N LEU A 234 -13.37 -6.33 -2.86
CA LEU A 234 -13.79 -5.03 -2.32
C LEU A 234 -13.28 -4.77 -0.90
N ASP A 235 -13.13 -5.80 -0.07
CA ASP A 235 -12.52 -5.72 1.27
C ASP A 235 -11.00 -5.44 1.20
N GLN A 236 -10.28 -6.10 0.30
CA GLN A 236 -8.86 -5.78 0.04
C GLN A 236 -8.68 -4.34 -0.48
N LEU A 237 -9.53 -3.90 -1.42
CA LEU A 237 -9.53 -2.50 -1.89
C LEU A 237 -9.86 -1.50 -0.77
N GLU A 238 -10.70 -1.88 0.19
CA GLU A 238 -11.02 -1.05 1.34
C GLU A 238 -9.82 -0.94 2.30
N LYS A 239 -9.06 -2.01 2.54
CA LYS A 239 -7.80 -1.96 3.30
C LYS A 239 -6.77 -1.03 2.66
N ILE A 240 -6.59 -1.12 1.33
CA ILE A 240 -5.75 -0.18 0.57
C ILE A 240 -6.28 1.27 0.71
N ARG A 241 -7.61 1.47 0.75
CA ARG A 241 -8.21 2.80 0.95
C ARG A 241 -7.84 3.40 2.30
N GLN A 242 -7.95 2.63 3.37
CA GLN A 242 -7.62 3.08 4.73
C GLN A 242 -6.13 3.46 4.83
N LEU A 243 -5.24 2.61 4.29
CA LEU A 243 -3.80 2.87 4.32
C LEU A 243 -3.43 4.17 3.58
N VAL A 244 -3.88 4.34 2.33
CA VAL A 244 -3.60 5.54 1.53
C VAL A 244 -4.14 6.81 2.20
N ILE A 245 -5.30 6.73 2.86
CA ILE A 245 -5.86 7.86 3.62
C ILE A 245 -5.05 8.14 4.89
N SER A 246 -4.58 7.12 5.60
CA SER A 246 -3.76 7.28 6.81
C SER A 246 -2.46 8.00 6.51
N TYR A 247 -1.71 7.54 5.49
CA TYR A 247 -0.48 8.20 5.06
C TYR A 247 -0.73 9.59 4.47
N SER A 248 -1.85 9.81 3.77
CA SER A 248 -2.25 11.17 3.36
C SER A 248 -2.49 12.09 4.56
N GLY A 249 -3.05 11.56 5.66
CA GLY A 249 -3.22 12.27 6.92
C GLY A 249 -1.88 12.59 7.60
N TYR A 250 -0.96 11.64 7.64
CA TYR A 250 0.38 11.85 8.20
C TYR A 250 1.19 12.89 7.40
N THR A 251 1.25 12.80 6.07
CA THR A 251 1.94 13.81 5.23
C THR A 251 1.34 15.22 5.34
N LEU A 252 0.07 15.35 5.71
CA LEU A 252 -0.58 16.65 5.96
C LEU A 252 -0.35 17.18 7.39
N GLN A 253 0.09 16.33 8.33
CA GLN A 253 0.46 16.72 9.70
C GLN A 253 1.96 17.00 9.83
N ASP A 254 2.76 16.21 9.10
CA ASP A 254 4.21 16.32 9.01
C ASP A 254 4.65 16.16 7.54
N PRO A 255 4.84 17.28 6.81
CA PRO A 255 5.29 17.27 5.42
C PRO A 255 6.74 16.82 5.22
N GLU A 256 7.57 16.85 6.27
CA GLU A 256 9.00 16.49 6.22
C GLU A 256 9.27 15.01 6.53
N MET A 257 8.24 14.27 6.99
CA MET A 257 8.27 12.83 7.23
C MET A 257 8.80 11.99 6.05
N PHE A 258 8.65 12.48 4.82
CA PHE A 258 9.14 11.83 3.60
C PHE A 258 9.84 12.84 2.68
N PRO A 259 10.81 12.41 1.85
CA PRO A 259 11.49 13.30 0.92
C PRO A 259 10.53 14.00 -0.05
N GLN A 260 10.67 15.33 -0.18
CA GLN A 260 9.96 16.15 -1.17
C GLN A 260 10.95 16.65 -2.24
N PRO A 261 10.47 16.93 -3.47
CA PRO A 261 11.29 17.48 -4.55
C PRO A 261 11.39 19.02 -4.57
#